data_AF-A0A966NPN5-F1
#
_entry.id   AF-A0A966NPN5-F1
#
_cell.length_a   1.000
_cell.length_b   1.000
_cell.length_c   1.000
_cell.angle_alpha   90.00
_cell.angle_beta   90.00
_cell.angle_gamma   90.00
#
_symmetry.space_group_name_H-M   'P 1'
#
loop_
_entity.id
_entity.type
_entity.pdbx_description
1 polymer ?
#
loop_
_entity_poly.entity_id
_entity_poly.type
_entity_poly.pdbx_seq_one_letter_code
_entity_poly.pdbx_strand_id
1 'polypeptide(L)'
;MRGISPLRYRWSAPTKIFFYFLTLATLLAPIPYVFFMPGEPDDVSGKLIKISNAPTYPVNGKLYITSILVTNPDAPVFGAETIYNWMRGPNVVLPRNSVYPKNVSPSQVESESEGEMRSSQSTATAAALKYLGYQVDEIYFVSSIRSYSKAIQKLEKLDQIVSIDGKVIKNIEEIRSSYANKKVGDSISMT
;
A
#
# COMPACT_ATOMS: atom_id res chain seq x y z
N MET A 1 -39.69 -55.87 -8.10
CA MET A 1 -38.89 -54.96 -7.24
C MET A 1 -39.48 -53.55 -7.38
N ARG A 2 -39.91 -52.91 -6.28
CA ARG A 2 -40.46 -51.54 -6.31
C ARG A 2 -39.30 -50.54 -6.27
N GLY A 3 -39.03 -49.86 -7.38
CA GLY A 3 -37.99 -48.84 -7.47
C GLY A 3 -38.49 -47.50 -6.94
N ILE A 4 -37.88 -47.00 -5.87
CA ILE A 4 -38.12 -45.65 -5.35
C ILE A 4 -37.22 -44.73 -6.16
N SER A 5 -37.78 -43.91 -7.05
CA SER A 5 -37.00 -42.88 -7.73
C SER A 5 -36.60 -41.81 -6.69
N PRO A 6 -35.34 -41.34 -6.66
CA PRO A 6 -34.99 -40.24 -5.78
C PRO A 6 -35.78 -39.02 -6.22
N LEU A 7 -36.63 -38.50 -5.33
CA LEU A 7 -37.34 -37.24 -5.53
C LEU A 7 -36.32 -36.19 -6.00
N ARG A 8 -36.39 -35.81 -7.28
CA ARG A 8 -35.65 -34.68 -7.81
C ARG A 8 -36.15 -33.45 -7.06
N TYR A 9 -35.44 -33.06 -6.00
CA TYR A 9 -35.74 -31.89 -5.19
C TYR A 9 -35.66 -30.64 -6.09
N ARG A 10 -36.81 -30.25 -6.65
CA ARG A 10 -36.97 -29.06 -7.49
C ARG A 10 -37.41 -27.96 -6.56
N TRP A 11 -36.53 -26.97 -6.35
CA TRP A 11 -36.88 -25.77 -5.61
C TRP A 11 -38.16 -25.16 -6.16
N SER A 12 -39.04 -24.73 -5.26
CA SER A 12 -40.25 -24.01 -5.64
C SER A 12 -39.88 -22.73 -6.40
N ALA A 13 -40.74 -22.28 -7.32
CA ALA A 13 -40.54 -21.01 -8.04
C ALA A 13 -40.22 -19.82 -7.10
N PRO A 14 -40.92 -19.61 -5.97
CA PRO A 14 -40.58 -18.50 -5.07
C PRO A 14 -39.21 -18.66 -4.42
N THR A 15 -38.78 -19.88 -4.08
CA THR A 15 -37.43 -20.12 -3.55
C THR A 15 -36.36 -19.70 -4.56
N LYS A 16 -36.53 -20.04 -5.85
CA LYS A 16 -35.58 -19.64 -6.90
C LYS A 16 -35.53 -18.13 -7.09
N ILE A 17 -36.69 -17.48 -7.11
CA ILE A 17 -36.80 -16.02 -7.22
C ILE A 17 -36.09 -15.35 -6.05
N PHE A 18 -36.32 -15.83 -4.82
CA PHE A 18 -35.65 -15.31 -3.62
C PHE A 18 -34.13 -15.38 -3.72
N PHE A 19 -33.56 -16.54 -4.06
CA PHE A 19 -32.11 -16.68 -4.19
C PHE A 19 -31.56 -15.86 -5.36
N TYR A 20 -32.29 -15.75 -6.47
CA TYR A 20 -31.90 -14.88 -7.58
C TYR A 20 -31.78 -13.41 -7.13
N PHE A 21 -32.81 -12.88 -6.47
CA PHE A 21 -32.77 -11.52 -5.94
C PHE A 21 -31.69 -11.33 -4.88
N LEU A 22 -31.48 -12.32 -3.99
CA LEU A 22 -30.40 -12.27 -3.01
C LEU A 22 -29.03 -12.19 -3.68
N THR A 23 -28.77 -13.03 -4.69
CA THR A 23 -27.50 -12.99 -5.43
C THR A 23 -27.30 -11.65 -6.13
N LEU A 24 -28.34 -11.14 -6.81
CA LEU A 24 -28.28 -9.86 -7.50
C LEU A 24 -28.00 -8.71 -6.51
N ALA A 25 -28.68 -8.71 -5.35
CA ALA A 25 -28.45 -7.74 -4.29
C ALA A 25 -27.03 -7.80 -3.74
N THR A 26 -26.49 -9.00 -3.48
CA THR A 26 -25.10 -9.15 -2.99
C THR A 26 -24.05 -8.67 -3.98
N LEU A 27 -24.29 -8.83 -5.28
CA LEU A 27 -23.37 -8.39 -6.33
C LEU A 27 -23.36 -6.87 -6.51
N LEU A 28 -24.49 -6.21 -6.24
CA LEU A 28 -24.67 -4.76 -6.34
C LEU A 28 -24.46 -4.01 -5.02
N ALA A 29 -24.30 -4.72 -3.90
CA ALA A 29 -24.02 -4.11 -2.62
C ALA A 29 -22.55 -3.70 -2.49
N PRO A 30 -22.25 -2.54 -1.86
CA PRO A 30 -20.88 -2.16 -1.54
C PRO A 30 -20.31 -3.05 -0.45
N ILE A 31 -19.07 -3.51 -0.63
CA ILE A 31 -18.38 -4.42 0.30
C ILE A 31 -17.04 -3.84 0.77
N PRO A 32 -16.54 -4.29 1.95
CA PRO A 32 -15.35 -3.71 2.57
C PRO A 32 -14.04 -4.26 2.00
N TYR A 33 -13.86 -4.19 0.69
CA TYR A 33 -12.65 -4.64 -0.02
C TYR A 33 -12.03 -3.49 -0.82
N VAL A 34 -10.73 -3.63 -1.06
CA VAL A 34 -9.93 -2.79 -1.95
C VAL A 34 -9.14 -3.70 -2.87
N PHE A 35 -8.79 -3.20 -4.05
CA PHE A 35 -7.96 -3.95 -4.97
C PHE A 35 -6.78 -3.11 -5.47
N PHE A 36 -5.70 -3.82 -5.75
CA PHE A 36 -4.49 -3.29 -6.37
C PHE A 36 -4.46 -3.79 -7.81
N MET A 37 -4.24 -2.88 -8.75
CA MET A 37 -4.15 -3.20 -10.17
C MET A 37 -2.84 -2.63 -10.71
N PRO A 38 -2.21 -3.29 -11.71
CA PRO A 38 -1.11 -2.68 -12.43
C PRO A 38 -1.56 -1.36 -13.04
N GLY A 39 -0.78 -0.30 -12.84
CA GLY A 39 -0.92 0.92 -13.59
C GLY A 39 -0.32 0.79 -14.98
N GLU A 40 -0.68 1.73 -15.86
CA GLU A 40 -0.05 1.82 -17.17
C GLU A 40 1.38 2.40 -17.02
N PRO A 41 2.39 1.82 -17.68
CA PRO A 41 3.74 2.38 -17.66
C PRO A 41 3.75 3.81 -18.22
N ASP A 42 4.17 4.79 -17.40
CA ASP A 42 4.25 6.19 -17.81
C ASP A 42 5.67 6.54 -18.28
N ASP A 43 5.77 7.17 -19.45
CA ASP A 43 7.04 7.64 -20.01
C ASP A 43 7.37 9.02 -19.43
N VAL A 44 8.37 9.03 -18.56
CA VAL A 44 8.80 10.19 -17.79
C VAL A 44 10.08 10.83 -18.32
N SER A 45 10.55 10.37 -19.47
CA SER A 45 11.76 10.85 -20.14
C SER A 45 11.73 12.36 -20.35
N GLY A 46 12.64 13.08 -19.70
CA GLY A 46 12.72 14.55 -19.80
C GLY A 46 11.56 15.32 -19.15
N LYS A 47 10.63 14.64 -18.45
CA LYS A 47 9.48 15.29 -17.78
C LYS A 47 9.69 15.47 -16.27
N LEU A 48 10.25 14.47 -15.60
CA LEU A 48 10.36 14.46 -14.13
C LEU A 48 11.59 15.20 -13.59
N ILE A 49 12.73 15.07 -14.27
CA ILE A 49 14.01 15.63 -13.80
C ILE A 49 14.29 16.93 -14.57
N LYS A 50 14.27 18.05 -13.85
CA LYS A 50 14.69 19.36 -14.38
C LYS A 50 16.03 19.72 -13.78
N ILE A 51 17.03 19.89 -14.63
CA ILE A 51 18.37 20.30 -14.22
C ILE A 51 18.51 21.78 -14.57
N SER A 52 18.76 22.59 -13.55
CA SER A 52 19.14 23.99 -13.70
C SER A 52 20.64 24.12 -13.47
N ASN A 53 21.30 25.04 -14.20
CA ASN A 53 22.71 25.39 -13.98
C ASN A 53 23.76 24.31 -14.28
N ALA A 54 23.44 23.32 -15.12
CA ALA A 54 24.42 22.38 -15.65
C ALA A 54 24.12 22.03 -17.12
N PRO A 55 25.14 21.67 -17.92
CA PRO A 55 24.93 21.16 -19.28
C PRO A 55 24.05 19.91 -19.24
N THR A 56 23.00 19.90 -20.05
CA THR A 56 22.12 18.73 -20.22
C THR A 56 22.31 18.16 -21.62
N TYR A 57 22.10 16.86 -21.74
CA TYR A 57 22.18 16.15 -23.02
C TYR A 57 20.78 15.66 -23.42
N PRO A 58 20.47 15.61 -24.71
CA PRO A 58 19.20 15.07 -25.18
C PRO A 58 19.06 13.61 -24.72
N VAL A 59 17.85 13.26 -24.30
CA VAL A 59 17.55 11.91 -23.81
C VAL A 59 17.45 10.97 -25.02
N ASN A 60 18.43 10.06 -25.16
CA ASN A 60 18.46 9.05 -26.23
C ASN A 60 17.89 7.70 -25.76
N GLY A 61 16.68 7.72 -25.20
CA GLY A 61 16.03 6.54 -24.64
C GLY A 61 14.68 6.84 -24.02
N LYS A 62 14.04 5.80 -23.46
CA LYS A 62 12.79 5.94 -22.71
C LYS A 62 12.96 5.43 -21.29
N LEU A 63 12.58 6.24 -20.32
CA LEU A 63 12.46 5.88 -18.92
C LEU A 63 10.98 5.71 -18.60
N TYR A 64 10.58 4.46 -18.40
CA TYR A 64 9.24 4.12 -17.95
C TYR A 64 9.23 3.90 -16.44
N ILE A 65 8.25 4.49 -15.76
CA ILE A 65 7.95 4.14 -14.37
C ILE A 65 6.74 3.22 -14.33
N THR A 66 6.81 2.20 -13.47
CA THR A 66 5.67 1.33 -13.18
C THR A 66 4.92 1.89 -11.99
N SER A 67 3.60 2.01 -12.12
CA SER A 67 2.72 2.41 -11.04
C SER A 67 1.77 1.26 -10.67
N ILE A 68 1.15 1.38 -9.51
CA ILE A 68 0.02 0.56 -9.11
C ILE A 68 -1.16 1.50 -8.85
N LEU A 69 -2.35 1.05 -9.19
CA LEU A 69 -3.60 1.71 -8.85
C LEU A 69 -4.17 1.04 -7.61
N VAL A 70 -4.58 1.85 -6.65
CA VAL A 70 -5.20 1.39 -5.40
C VAL A 70 -6.57 2.03 -5.30
N THR A 71 -7.58 1.24 -4.95
CA THR A 71 -8.92 1.75 -4.64
C THR A 71 -8.84 2.82 -3.54
N ASN A 72 -9.37 4.02 -3.77
CA ASN A 72 -9.42 5.07 -2.75
C ASN A 72 -10.16 4.62 -1.47
N PRO A 73 -9.81 5.17 -0.29
CA PRO A 73 -10.43 4.80 0.98
C PRO A 73 -11.96 4.87 0.98
N ASP A 74 -12.53 5.92 0.39
CA ASP A 74 -13.98 6.19 0.35
C ASP A 74 -14.71 5.61 -0.86
N ALA A 75 -13.98 5.06 -1.83
CA ALA A 75 -14.61 4.58 -3.06
C ALA A 75 -15.43 3.31 -2.77
N PRO A 76 -16.72 3.25 -3.16
CA PRO A 76 -17.50 2.02 -3.04
C PRO A 76 -16.94 0.96 -3.99
N VAL A 77 -16.81 -0.27 -3.48
CA VAL A 77 -16.41 -1.45 -4.27
C VAL A 77 -17.54 -2.46 -4.22
N PHE A 78 -17.95 -2.98 -5.37
CA PHE A 78 -19.11 -3.85 -5.48
C PHE A 78 -18.74 -5.34 -5.45
N GLY A 79 -19.71 -6.19 -5.08
CA GLY A 79 -19.56 -7.64 -5.04
C GLY A 79 -19.11 -8.24 -6.38
N ALA A 80 -19.76 -7.83 -7.48
CA ALA A 80 -19.43 -8.30 -8.83
C ALA A 80 -18.00 -7.91 -9.24
N GLU A 81 -17.62 -6.66 -8.99
CA GLU A 81 -16.29 -6.12 -9.27
C GLU A 81 -15.22 -6.85 -8.46
N THR A 82 -15.51 -7.20 -7.20
CA THR A 82 -14.56 -7.92 -6.34
C THR A 82 -14.28 -9.32 -6.88
N ILE A 83 -15.32 -10.07 -7.28
CA ILE A 83 -15.16 -11.40 -7.89
C ILE A 83 -14.38 -11.30 -9.19
N TYR A 84 -14.69 -10.30 -10.02
CA TYR A 84 -13.99 -10.05 -11.28
C TYR A 84 -12.50 -9.77 -11.08
N ASN A 85 -12.16 -8.87 -10.13
CA ASN A 85 -10.78 -8.54 -9.81
C ASN A 85 -10.05 -9.73 -9.15
N TRP A 86 -10.73 -10.51 -8.30
CA TRP A 86 -10.13 -11.68 -7.67
C TRP A 86 -9.79 -12.80 -8.68
N MET A 87 -10.61 -12.97 -9.72
CA MET A 87 -10.34 -13.95 -10.79
C MET A 87 -9.24 -13.49 -11.78
N ARG A 88 -8.87 -12.20 -11.77
CA ARG A 88 -7.79 -11.68 -12.63
C ARG A 88 -6.44 -11.85 -11.96
N GLY A 89 -5.58 -12.64 -12.60
CA GLY A 89 -4.21 -12.90 -12.13
C GLY A 89 -3.36 -11.67 -11.72
N PRO A 90 -3.39 -10.53 -12.44
CA PRO A 90 -2.59 -9.36 -12.06
C PRO A 90 -3.19 -8.51 -10.94
N ASN A 91 -4.43 -8.75 -10.52
CA ASN A 91 -5.11 -7.91 -9.54
C ASN A 91 -5.05 -8.57 -8.16
N VAL A 92 -4.88 -7.77 -7.11
CA VAL A 92 -4.83 -8.26 -5.73
C VAL A 92 -6.01 -7.70 -4.97
N VAL A 93 -6.82 -8.56 -4.35
CA VAL A 93 -8.01 -8.17 -3.57
C VAL A 93 -7.72 -8.36 -2.08
N LEU A 94 -7.83 -7.29 -1.29
CA LEU A 94 -7.59 -7.31 0.16
C LEU A 94 -8.76 -6.68 0.93
N PRO A 95 -9.00 -7.11 2.18
CA PRO A 95 -9.95 -6.43 3.06
C PRO A 95 -9.55 -4.96 3.25
N ARG A 96 -10.51 -4.04 3.17
CA ARG A 96 -10.24 -2.59 3.32
C ARG A 96 -9.49 -2.26 4.61
N ASN A 97 -9.85 -2.93 5.71
CA ASN A 97 -9.24 -2.71 7.03
C ASN A 97 -7.77 -3.13 7.14
N SER A 98 -7.24 -3.97 6.22
CA SER A 98 -5.81 -4.31 6.22
C SER A 98 -4.96 -3.27 5.51
N VAL A 99 -5.57 -2.39 4.72
CA VAL A 99 -4.90 -1.33 3.94
C VAL A 99 -5.18 0.04 4.57
N TYR A 100 -6.43 0.32 4.88
CA TYR A 100 -6.88 1.57 5.50
C TYR A 100 -7.42 1.29 6.91
N PRO A 101 -6.73 1.78 7.96
CA PRO A 101 -7.20 1.64 9.34
C PRO A 101 -8.52 2.38 9.56
N LYS A 102 -9.43 1.79 10.35
CA LYS A 102 -10.81 2.31 10.56
C LYS A 102 -10.91 3.71 11.19
N ASN A 103 -9.84 4.22 11.80
CA ASN A 103 -9.83 5.46 12.56
C ASN A 103 -8.97 6.56 11.89
N VAL A 104 -8.73 6.45 10.59
CA VAL A 104 -7.90 7.41 9.84
C VAL A 104 -8.76 8.03 8.75
N SER A 105 -8.78 9.36 8.68
CA SER A 105 -9.50 10.04 7.61
C SER A 105 -8.76 9.89 6.27
N PRO A 106 -9.49 9.88 5.15
CA PRO A 106 -8.89 9.88 3.81
C PRO A 106 -7.87 11.01 3.62
N SER A 107 -8.18 12.21 4.12
CA SER A 107 -7.29 13.36 4.11
C SER A 107 -5.99 13.15 4.90
N GLN A 108 -6.06 12.40 6.00
CA GLN A 108 -4.87 12.07 6.78
C GLN A 108 -4.00 11.06 6.03
N VAL A 109 -4.59 10.04 5.39
CA VAL A 109 -3.85 9.09 4.55
C VAL A 109 -3.13 9.82 3.42
N GLU A 110 -3.80 10.77 2.76
CA GLU A 110 -3.20 11.57 1.69
C GLU A 110 -2.00 12.40 2.20
N SER A 111 -2.19 13.12 3.30
CA SER A 111 -1.12 13.93 3.90
C SER A 111 0.08 13.09 4.35
N GLU A 112 -0.16 11.91 4.93
CA GLU A 112 0.89 10.95 5.28
C GLU A 112 1.65 10.49 4.03
N SER A 113 0.93 10.19 2.94
CA SER A 113 1.53 9.72 1.67
C SER A 113 2.37 10.81 0.99
N GLU A 114 1.93 12.07 1.01
CA GLU A 114 2.72 13.21 0.53
C GLU A 114 4.02 13.38 1.33
N GLY A 115 3.95 13.21 2.66
CA GLY A 115 5.11 13.25 3.53
C GLY A 115 6.12 12.15 3.20
N GLU A 116 5.65 10.91 3.00
CA GLU A 116 6.48 9.78 2.59
C GLU A 116 7.15 10.03 1.21
N MET A 117 6.43 10.63 0.26
CA MET A 117 6.98 10.98 -1.05
C MET A 117 8.12 12.02 -0.95
N ARG A 118 7.95 13.06 -0.13
CA ARG A 118 9.02 14.06 0.11
C ARG A 118 10.25 13.43 0.73
N SER A 119 10.06 12.52 1.69
CA SER A 119 11.16 11.75 2.29
C SER A 119 11.89 10.92 1.22
N SER A 120 11.16 10.22 0.36
CA SER A 120 11.73 9.45 -0.75
C SER A 120 12.57 10.31 -1.70
N GLN A 121 12.13 11.54 -2.02
CA GLN A 121 12.88 12.46 -2.86
C GLN A 121 14.19 12.94 -2.19
N SER A 122 14.14 13.22 -0.89
CA SER A 122 15.33 13.58 -0.11
C SER A 122 16.34 12.43 -0.06
N THR A 123 15.88 11.20 0.19
CA THR A 123 16.74 10.00 0.16
C THR A 123 17.33 9.76 -1.24
N ALA A 124 16.55 9.94 -2.30
CA ALA A 124 17.05 9.82 -3.68
C ALA A 124 18.13 10.86 -3.99
N THR A 125 17.99 12.09 -3.46
CA THR A 125 18.98 13.16 -3.61
C THR A 125 20.26 12.82 -2.86
N ALA A 126 20.17 12.35 -1.61
CA ALA A 126 21.31 11.89 -0.83
C ALA A 126 22.06 10.74 -1.54
N ALA A 127 21.33 9.76 -2.07
CA ALA A 127 21.90 8.66 -2.84
C ALA A 127 22.63 9.15 -4.12
N ALA A 128 22.05 10.11 -4.84
CA ALA A 128 22.68 10.70 -6.02
C ALA A 128 23.96 11.47 -5.65
N LEU A 129 23.94 12.29 -4.60
CA LEU A 129 25.13 13.00 -4.11
C LEU A 129 26.23 12.04 -3.68
N LYS A 130 25.88 10.95 -2.98
CA LYS A 130 26.81 9.90 -2.58
C LYS A 130 27.42 9.18 -3.80
N TYR A 131 26.62 8.89 -4.83
CA TYR A 131 27.11 8.32 -6.08
C TYR A 131 28.11 9.25 -6.79
N LEU A 132 27.92 10.57 -6.68
CA LEU A 132 28.84 11.58 -7.21
C LEU A 132 30.10 11.80 -6.34
N GLY A 133 30.24 11.08 -5.22
CA GLY A 133 31.42 11.15 -4.34
C GLY A 133 31.36 12.24 -3.26
N TYR A 134 30.22 12.92 -3.09
CA TYR A 134 30.03 13.84 -1.97
C TYR A 134 29.89 13.07 -0.66
N GLN A 135 30.48 13.60 0.41
CA GLN A 135 30.21 13.13 1.77
C GLN A 135 28.85 13.66 2.21
N VAL A 136 27.91 12.75 2.46
CA VAL A 136 26.56 13.06 2.93
C VAL A 136 26.36 12.34 4.25
N ASP A 137 26.19 13.11 5.32
CA ASP A 137 25.82 12.57 6.62
C ASP A 137 24.30 12.36 6.65
N GLU A 138 23.87 11.11 6.79
CA GLU A 138 22.46 10.76 6.87
C GLU A 138 22.01 10.68 8.34
N ILE A 139 21.00 11.47 8.70
CA ILE A 139 20.39 11.46 10.02
C ILE A 139 18.98 10.89 9.89
N TYR A 140 18.67 9.86 10.67
CA TYR A 140 17.36 9.21 10.68
C TYR A 140 16.55 9.67 11.89
N PHE A 141 15.43 10.32 11.63
CA PHE A 141 14.53 10.82 12.67
C PHE A 141 13.07 10.48 12.38
N VAL A 142 12.24 10.52 13.42
CA VAL A 142 10.81 10.26 13.34
C VAL A 142 10.11 11.45 12.68
N SER A 143 9.71 11.29 11.42
CA SER A 143 9.04 12.34 10.65
C SER A 143 7.58 12.55 11.06
N SER A 144 6.87 11.45 11.33
CA SER A 144 5.50 11.42 11.84
C SER A 144 5.25 10.11 12.57
N ILE A 145 4.26 10.11 13.45
CA ILE A 145 3.82 8.92 14.17
C ILE A 145 2.36 8.69 13.83
N ARG A 146 2.06 7.47 13.36
CA ARG A 146 0.69 7.11 13.01
C ARG A 146 -0.18 7.07 14.27
N SER A 147 -1.36 7.69 14.20
CA SER A 147 -2.28 7.86 15.34
C SER A 147 -2.73 6.56 16.00
N TYR A 148 -2.78 5.49 15.22
CA TYR A 148 -3.18 4.15 15.66
C TYR A 148 -2.01 3.28 16.14
N SER A 149 -0.77 3.81 16.14
CA SER A 149 0.41 3.05 16.54
C SER A 149 0.64 3.09 18.06
N LYS A 150 1.26 2.04 18.61
CA LYS A 150 1.72 2.01 20.01
C LYS A 150 2.92 2.95 20.25
N ALA A 151 3.47 3.57 19.21
CA ALA A 151 4.60 4.48 19.30
C ALA A 151 4.19 5.89 19.76
N ILE A 152 2.90 6.26 19.68
CA ILE A 152 2.44 7.64 19.97
C ILE A 152 2.68 8.10 21.41
N GLN A 153 2.87 7.16 22.35
CA GLN A 153 3.18 7.45 23.75
C GLN A 153 4.66 7.21 24.10
N LYS A 154 5.47 6.82 23.11
CA LYS A 154 6.86 6.37 23.31
C LYS A 154 7.87 7.14 22.50
N LEU A 155 7.47 7.66 21.34
CA LEU A 155 8.28 8.46 20.45
C LEU A 155 7.61 9.82 20.26
N GLU A 156 8.43 10.81 19.97
CA GLU A 156 8.01 12.13 19.57
C GLU A 156 8.50 12.45 18.15
N LYS A 157 7.83 13.41 17.51
CA LYS A 157 8.27 13.89 16.20
C LYS A 157 9.65 14.54 16.36
N LEU A 158 10.56 14.23 15.44
CA LEU A 158 11.97 14.64 15.43
C LEU A 158 12.90 13.84 16.35
N ASP A 159 12.41 12.81 17.04
CA ASP A 159 13.30 11.87 17.74
C ASP A 159 14.28 11.23 16.76
N GLN A 160 15.57 11.23 17.10
CA GLN A 160 16.60 10.57 16.30
C GLN A 160 16.71 9.10 16.70
N ILE A 161 16.74 8.20 15.72
CA ILE A 161 16.93 6.77 15.96
C ILE A 161 18.44 6.50 15.95
N VAL A 162 19.03 6.24 17.11
CA VAL A 162 20.47 5.97 17.27
C VAL A 162 20.74 4.47 17.26
N SER A 163 19.93 3.69 17.95
CA SER A 163 20.08 2.23 17.99
C SER A 163 18.76 1.48 18.09
N ILE A 164 18.74 0.27 17.54
CA ILE A 164 17.62 -0.66 17.65
C ILE A 164 18.14 -1.99 18.19
N ASP A 165 17.55 -2.46 19.29
CA ASP A 165 17.95 -3.68 20.02
C ASP A 165 19.48 -3.74 20.29
N GLY A 166 20.07 -2.59 20.63
CA GLY A 166 21.51 -2.46 20.92
C GLY A 166 22.42 -2.37 19.68
N LYS A 167 21.87 -2.47 18.46
CA LYS A 167 22.62 -2.26 17.21
C LYS A 167 22.53 -0.79 16.79
N VAL A 168 23.68 -0.13 16.66
CA VAL A 168 23.77 1.25 16.16
C VAL A 168 23.29 1.28 14.70
N ILE A 169 22.42 2.25 14.40
CA ILE A 169 21.87 2.46 13.07
C ILE A 169 22.74 3.46 12.32
N LYS A 170 23.29 3.03 11.18
CA LYS A 170 24.07 3.85 10.24
C LYS A 170 23.36 4.06 8.91
N ASN A 171 22.41 3.19 8.56
CA ASN A 171 21.65 3.29 7.32
C ASN A 171 20.21 2.78 7.49
N ILE A 172 19.33 3.15 6.55
CA ILE A 172 17.92 2.76 6.56
C ILE A 172 17.71 1.23 6.48
N GLU A 173 18.60 0.49 5.83
CA GLU A 173 18.50 -0.98 5.72
C GLU A 173 18.71 -1.67 7.06
N GLU A 174 19.54 -1.10 7.93
CA GLU A 174 19.69 -1.61 9.31
C GLU A 174 18.40 -1.46 10.11
N ILE A 175 17.63 -0.38 9.89
CA ILE A 175 16.29 -0.25 10.47
C ILE A 175 15.36 -1.33 9.91
N ARG A 176 15.32 -1.53 8.59
CA ARG A 176 14.45 -2.56 7.95
C ARG A 176 14.76 -3.98 8.43
N SER A 177 16.04 -4.32 8.48
CA SER A 177 16.50 -5.64 8.91
C SER A 177 16.21 -5.91 10.40
N SER A 178 16.12 -4.88 11.24
CA SER A 178 15.91 -5.03 12.69
C SER A 178 14.58 -5.71 13.05
N TYR A 179 13.54 -5.55 12.21
CA TYR A 179 12.22 -6.12 12.43
C TYR A 179 11.84 -7.21 11.42
N ALA A 180 12.72 -7.56 10.47
CA ALA A 180 12.42 -8.52 9.41
C ALA A 180 12.00 -9.91 9.92
N ASN A 181 12.56 -10.35 11.05
CA ASN A 181 12.26 -11.64 11.67
C ASN A 181 11.28 -11.53 12.85
N LYS A 182 10.73 -10.34 13.12
CA LYS A 182 9.81 -10.10 14.23
C LYS A 182 8.36 -10.37 13.80
N LYS A 183 7.56 -10.86 14.74
CA LYS A 183 6.12 -11.07 14.55
C LYS A 183 5.34 -9.86 15.02
N VAL A 184 4.10 -9.74 14.52
CA VAL A 184 3.16 -8.72 14.98
C VAL A 184 2.94 -8.88 16.49
N GLY A 185 3.23 -7.82 17.24
CA GLY A 185 3.12 -7.81 18.71
C GLY A 185 4.46 -7.87 19.44
N ASP A 186 5.54 -8.25 18.77
CA ASP A 186 6.88 -8.26 19.36
C ASP A 186 7.33 -6.84 19.71
N SER A 187 8.09 -6.72 20.80
CA SER A 187 8.65 -5.44 21.22
C SER A 187 10.00 -5.18 20.56
N ILE A 188 10.29 -3.89 20.36
CA ILE A 188 11.57 -3.40 19.83
C ILE A 188 12.09 -2.37 20.82
N SER A 189 13.34 -2.53 21.25
CA SER A 189 14.00 -1.51 22.05
C SER A 189 14.64 -0.50 21.11
N MET A 190 14.36 0.79 21.33
CA MET A 190 14.93 1.89 20.55
C MET A 190 15.62 2.86 21.49
N THR A 191 16.68 3.50 21.01
CA THR A 191 17.40 4.59 21.69
C THR A 191 17.79 5.63 20.67
#